data_AF-A0A5C7J872-F1
#
_entry.id   AF-A0A5C7J872-F1
#
_cell.length_a   1.000
_cell.length_b   1.000
_cell.length_c   1.000
_cell.angle_alpha   90.00
_cell.angle_beta   90.00
_cell.angle_gamma   90.00
#
_symmetry.space_group_name_H-M   'P 1'
#
loop_
_entity.id
_entity.type
_entity.pdbx_description
1 polymer ?
#
loop_
_entity_poly.entity_id
_entity_poly.type
_entity_poly.pdbx_seq_one_letter_code
_entity_poly.pdbx_strand_id
1 'polypeptide(L)'
;MENTSTNPRDNTNTSNEPTLESLEETMGPPPTGQPTEQPIEPISPLAPALKPRKSKTRLVLTLLAVFVLIGAAAAYWFVLRPDDETVTTPRQLAAEPAGQQAPLKPATIAYSYKETVEGETEDCGPNNRSSRLYTRPVTGGERVEAGDALANAVFTGYDVRQNHVVAVTSASCGGGGETIWYSSDAGKSYTAVYTGQKATREDGLPEQITSIKLASDSKSLVFGSLGSTEPYKNTIKELDLASKTVKDIKAIDVAGVFLEGYDKSRQTLYYYTGCFQCDGVSRDKLLALNTSTAAESTLVDQTKDGTAGLDAVFNDDFSKLLTVRGTTSPDSMGAGAPYTIQEYHVQQKTTQTIATIAAEQHPLSIGYTVDNQLPYYAEGKNVYTIGVDGKSTVVFEATSPIYGVYYVGKDYVVASAGTYENFTLVTYDSAAKKATTILTGDAQSTQIFGVGHQ
;
A
#
# COMPACT_ATOMS: atom_id res chain seq x y z
N MET A 1 63.47 0.96 49.45
CA MET A 1 63.38 -0.44 49.94
C MET A 1 62.19 -1.03 49.22
N GLU A 2 62.41 -1.52 47.99
CA GLU A 2 62.71 -2.94 47.67
C GLU A 2 61.47 -3.81 47.93
N ASN A 3 60.75 -4.18 46.86
CA ASN A 3 60.89 -5.42 46.04
C ASN A 3 59.93 -6.51 46.61
N THR A 4 59.14 -7.30 45.88
CA THR A 4 59.03 -7.64 44.44
C THR A 4 57.77 -8.54 44.29
N SER A 5 57.19 -8.64 43.09
CA SER A 5 57.04 -9.92 42.33
C SER A 5 55.75 -10.05 41.50
N THR A 6 55.93 -9.96 40.17
CA THR A 6 55.43 -10.81 39.04
C THR A 6 53.92 -11.14 38.93
N ASN A 7 53.23 -11.12 37.78
CA ASN A 7 53.58 -11.17 36.35
C ASN A 7 52.31 -10.80 35.52
N PRO A 8 52.41 -10.19 34.33
CA PRO A 8 51.27 -9.99 33.42
C PRO A 8 51.15 -11.12 32.39
N ARG A 9 49.91 -11.46 31.97
CA ARG A 9 49.65 -12.36 30.83
C ARG A 9 49.37 -11.53 29.58
N ASP A 10 50.29 -11.63 28.62
CA ASP A 10 50.05 -11.40 27.20
C ASP A 10 48.98 -12.38 26.68
N ASN A 11 48.03 -11.86 25.89
CA ASN A 11 47.21 -12.66 24.99
C ASN A 11 47.25 -12.00 23.61
N THR A 12 48.28 -12.37 22.85
CA THR A 12 48.30 -12.25 21.39
C THR A 12 47.30 -13.23 20.81
N ASN A 13 46.17 -12.75 20.30
CA ASN A 13 45.27 -13.56 19.48
C ASN A 13 45.51 -13.22 18.01
N THR A 14 46.28 -14.08 17.37
CA THR A 14 46.56 -14.10 15.93
C THR A 14 45.30 -14.40 15.14
N SER A 15 45.07 -13.62 14.09
CA SER A 15 44.08 -13.87 13.05
C SER A 15 44.34 -15.22 12.36
N ASN A 16 43.33 -16.09 12.34
CA ASN A 16 43.26 -17.20 11.40
C ASN A 16 42.12 -16.90 10.42
N GLU A 17 42.49 -16.44 9.23
CA GLU A 17 41.63 -16.55 8.04
C GLU A 17 41.51 -18.03 7.67
N PRO A 18 40.30 -18.56 7.40
CA PRO A 18 40.18 -19.87 6.77
C PRO A 18 40.39 -19.74 5.25
N THR A 19 41.47 -20.34 4.78
CA THR A 19 41.82 -20.52 3.38
C THR A 19 40.76 -21.38 2.68
N LEU A 20 40.20 -20.86 1.59
CA LEU A 20 39.41 -21.60 0.59
C LEU A 20 40.33 -22.53 -0.20
N GLU A 21 40.52 -23.78 0.23
CA GLU A 21 41.06 -24.87 -0.61
C GLU A 21 40.99 -26.20 0.16
N SER A 22 39.88 -26.95 0.00
CA SER A 22 39.86 -28.43 0.00
C SER A 22 38.41 -28.94 0.11
N LEU A 23 37.70 -29.06 -1.02
CA LEU A 23 36.50 -29.90 -1.16
C LEU A 23 36.35 -30.26 -2.65
N GLU A 24 37.36 -30.94 -3.20
CA GLU A 24 37.25 -31.69 -4.47
C GLU A 24 37.38 -33.19 -4.15
N GLU A 25 36.24 -33.89 -4.21
CA GLU A 25 36.00 -35.34 -4.34
C GLU A 25 34.63 -35.60 -3.69
N THR A 26 33.58 -36.14 -4.30
CA THR A 26 33.40 -36.99 -5.48
C THR A 26 31.92 -36.88 -5.86
N MET A 27 31.60 -36.26 -7.00
CA MET A 27 30.27 -36.40 -7.61
C MET A 27 30.42 -37.21 -8.90
N GLY A 28 29.96 -38.46 -8.85
CA GLY A 28 29.92 -39.33 -10.03
C GLY A 28 28.96 -38.81 -11.10
N PRO A 29 29.15 -39.22 -12.37
CA PRO A 29 28.31 -38.78 -13.47
C PRO A 29 26.86 -39.27 -13.29
N PRO A 30 25.86 -38.50 -13.78
CA PRO A 30 24.46 -38.87 -13.67
C PRO A 30 24.16 -40.15 -14.49
N PRO A 31 23.23 -41.01 -14.02
CA PRO A 31 22.82 -42.17 -14.79
C PRO A 31 22.08 -41.72 -16.06
N THR A 32 22.60 -42.16 -17.21
CA THR A 32 21.92 -42.13 -18.51
C THR A 32 20.76 -43.11 -18.52
N GLY A 33 19.62 -42.69 -17.99
CA GLY A 33 18.34 -43.36 -18.19
C GLY A 33 17.73 -42.94 -19.53
N GLN A 34 17.78 -43.83 -20.52
CA GLN A 34 16.97 -43.71 -21.73
C GLN A 34 15.47 -43.75 -21.37
N PRO A 35 14.61 -42.94 -21.99
CA PRO A 35 13.18 -43.15 -21.91
C PRO A 35 12.83 -44.41 -22.69
N THR A 36 12.33 -45.42 -22.00
CA THR A 36 11.69 -46.58 -22.63
C THR A 36 10.39 -46.12 -23.29
N GLU A 37 10.40 -45.95 -24.61
CA GLU A 37 9.17 -45.86 -25.41
C GLU A 37 8.33 -47.13 -25.16
N GLN A 38 7.19 -46.96 -24.49
CA GLN A 38 6.14 -47.97 -24.54
C GLN A 38 5.40 -47.84 -25.88
N PRO A 39 5.17 -48.95 -26.61
CA PRO A 39 4.39 -48.93 -27.84
C PRO A 39 2.96 -48.48 -27.52
N ILE A 40 2.52 -47.39 -28.15
CA ILE A 40 1.11 -47.00 -28.17
C ILE A 40 0.36 -48.05 -28.99
N GLU A 41 -0.50 -48.82 -28.35
CA GLU A 41 -1.44 -49.71 -29.04
C GLU A 41 -2.35 -48.89 -29.97
N PRO A 42 -2.65 -49.39 -31.18
CA PRO A 42 -3.54 -48.70 -32.11
C PRO A 42 -4.96 -48.67 -31.56
N ILE A 43 -5.44 -47.46 -31.27
CA ILE A 43 -6.84 -47.19 -30.93
C ILE A 43 -7.71 -47.65 -32.09
N SER A 44 -8.57 -48.64 -31.83
CA SER A 44 -9.59 -49.12 -32.77
C SER A 44 -10.51 -47.98 -33.22
N PRO A 45 -10.92 -47.94 -34.50
CA PRO A 45 -11.74 -46.87 -35.03
C PRO A 45 -13.13 -46.83 -34.38
N LEU A 46 -13.48 -45.67 -33.83
CA LEU A 46 -14.83 -45.35 -33.39
C LEU A 46 -15.83 -45.49 -34.54
N ALA A 47 -16.98 -46.07 -34.21
CA ALA A 47 -18.13 -46.25 -35.07
C ALA A 47 -18.57 -44.94 -35.78
N PRO A 48 -19.15 -45.02 -36.99
CA PRO A 48 -19.50 -43.85 -37.78
C PRO A 48 -20.60 -43.01 -37.11
N ALA A 49 -20.31 -41.71 -36.96
CA ALA A 49 -21.24 -40.71 -36.47
C ALA A 49 -22.50 -40.63 -37.35
N LEU A 50 -23.66 -40.76 -36.70
CA LEU A 50 -25.00 -40.60 -37.28
C LEU A 50 -25.17 -39.19 -37.86
N LYS A 51 -25.55 -39.12 -39.15
CA LYS A 51 -25.93 -37.88 -39.83
C LYS A 51 -27.16 -37.24 -39.15
N PRO A 52 -27.12 -35.94 -38.78
CA PRO A 52 -28.30 -35.24 -38.30
C PRO A 52 -29.28 -34.98 -39.45
N ARG A 53 -30.48 -35.54 -39.33
CA ARG A 53 -31.60 -35.33 -40.25
C ARG A 53 -32.16 -33.90 -40.02
N LYS A 54 -31.79 -32.96 -40.91
CA LYS A 54 -32.29 -31.58 -40.92
C LYS A 54 -33.81 -31.55 -41.11
N SER A 55 -34.56 -31.39 -40.02
CA SER A 55 -35.97 -31.00 -40.05
C SER A 55 -36.07 -29.48 -40.07
N LYS A 56 -36.15 -28.89 -41.28
CA LYS A 56 -36.27 -27.44 -41.49
C LYS A 56 -37.57 -26.85 -40.91
N THR A 57 -38.56 -27.69 -40.60
CA THR A 57 -39.88 -27.26 -40.16
C THR A 57 -39.92 -26.82 -38.69
N ARG A 58 -39.06 -27.39 -37.82
CA ARG A 58 -39.02 -27.01 -36.39
C ARG A 58 -38.28 -25.69 -36.15
N LEU A 59 -37.23 -25.40 -36.92
CA LEU A 59 -36.46 -24.15 -36.77
C LEU A 59 -37.30 -22.91 -37.17
N VAL A 60 -38.11 -23.03 -38.24
CA VAL A 60 -38.97 -21.94 -38.71
C VAL A 60 -40.09 -21.66 -37.70
N LEU A 61 -40.68 -22.69 -37.09
CA LEU A 61 -41.71 -22.53 -36.06
C LEU A 61 -41.17 -21.86 -34.78
N THR A 62 -39.95 -22.19 -34.35
CA THR A 62 -39.32 -21.55 -33.19
C THR A 62 -38.97 -20.09 -33.46
N LEU A 63 -38.44 -19.76 -34.65
CA LEU A 63 -38.16 -18.38 -35.04
C LEU A 63 -39.44 -17.53 -35.12
N LEU A 64 -40.53 -18.09 -35.64
CA LEU A 64 -41.81 -17.38 -35.73
C LEU A 64 -42.39 -17.08 -34.34
N ALA A 65 -42.28 -18.01 -33.39
CA ALA A 65 -42.68 -17.79 -31.99
C ALA A 65 -41.86 -16.68 -31.32
N VAL A 66 -40.54 -16.64 -31.56
CA VAL A 66 -39.66 -15.57 -31.02
C VAL A 66 -40.00 -14.21 -31.61
N PHE A 67 -40.27 -14.12 -32.92
CA PHE A 67 -40.68 -12.85 -33.55
C PHE A 67 -42.04 -12.35 -33.05
N VAL A 68 -42.99 -13.25 -32.80
CA VAL A 68 -44.30 -12.88 -32.22
C VAL A 68 -44.15 -12.39 -30.77
N LEU A 69 -43.27 -13.02 -29.97
CA LEU A 69 -43.02 -12.59 -28.59
C LEU A 69 -42.29 -11.24 -28.51
N ILE A 70 -41.32 -10.99 -29.39
CA ILE A 70 -40.62 -9.69 -29.47
C ILE A 70 -41.58 -8.60 -29.97
N GLY A 71 -42.44 -8.90 -30.95
CA GLY A 71 -43.46 -7.97 -31.43
C GLY A 71 -44.49 -7.60 -30.35
N ALA A 72 -44.91 -8.57 -29.53
CA ALA A 72 -45.84 -8.33 -28.43
C ALA A 72 -45.21 -7.47 -27.31
N ALA A 73 -43.93 -7.68 -26.99
CA ALA A 73 -43.22 -6.86 -26.01
C ALA A 73 -43.03 -5.40 -26.48
N ALA A 74 -42.72 -5.20 -27.77
CA ALA A 74 -42.59 -3.85 -28.34
C ALA A 74 -43.94 -3.11 -28.40
N ALA A 75 -45.04 -3.80 -28.74
CA ALA A 75 -46.38 -3.23 -28.72
C ALA A 75 -46.86 -2.89 -27.30
N TYR A 76 -46.56 -3.74 -26.31
CA TYR A 76 -46.85 -3.47 -24.90
C TYR A 76 -46.09 -2.24 -24.38
N TRP A 77 -44.83 -2.06 -24.79
CA TRP A 77 -44.03 -0.89 -24.42
C TRP A 77 -44.50 0.42 -25.07
N PHE A 78 -45.10 0.34 -26.27
CA PHE A 78 -45.58 1.52 -27.00
C PHE A 78 -47.01 1.95 -26.58
N VAL A 79 -47.87 1.01 -26.16
CA VAL A 79 -49.27 1.27 -25.81
C VAL A 79 -49.46 1.64 -24.33
N LEU A 80 -48.52 1.30 -23.45
CA LEU A 80 -48.58 1.61 -22.01
C LEU A 80 -47.61 2.69 -21.55
N ARG A 81 -47.08 3.52 -22.47
CA ARG A 81 -46.47 4.78 -22.04
C ARG A 81 -47.59 5.68 -21.50
N PRO A 82 -47.57 6.04 -20.21
CA PRO A 82 -48.39 7.15 -19.76
C PRO A 82 -47.94 8.41 -20.51
N ASP A 83 -48.91 9.20 -20.95
CA ASP A 83 -48.68 10.49 -21.61
C ASP A 83 -47.71 11.33 -20.79
N ASP A 84 -46.79 12.00 -21.51
CA ASP A 84 -45.76 12.87 -20.96
C ASP A 84 -46.33 13.79 -19.88
N GLU A 85 -46.03 13.48 -18.60
CA GLU A 85 -45.92 14.53 -17.62
C GLU A 85 -44.85 15.47 -18.16
N THR A 86 -45.27 16.67 -18.53
CA THR A 86 -44.41 17.80 -18.84
C THR A 86 -43.25 17.79 -17.87
N VAL A 87 -42.08 17.40 -18.36
CA VAL A 87 -40.81 17.52 -17.66
C VAL A 87 -40.58 19.02 -17.51
N THR A 88 -41.14 19.61 -16.47
CA THR A 88 -40.43 20.67 -15.76
C THR A 88 -39.10 20.05 -15.42
N THR A 89 -38.07 20.42 -16.20
CA THR A 89 -36.68 20.21 -15.84
C THR A 89 -36.62 20.50 -14.35
N PRO A 90 -36.25 19.54 -13.48
CA PRO A 90 -35.91 19.89 -12.12
C PRO A 90 -34.93 21.02 -12.29
N ARG A 91 -35.27 22.21 -11.79
CA ARG A 91 -34.28 23.25 -11.59
C ARG A 91 -33.25 22.52 -10.77
N GLN A 92 -32.15 22.16 -11.42
CA GLN A 92 -30.95 21.68 -10.79
C GLN A 92 -30.68 22.85 -9.86
N LEU A 93 -31.10 22.71 -8.60
CA LEU A 93 -30.48 23.42 -7.51
C LEU A 93 -29.03 23.09 -7.77
N ALA A 94 -28.31 24.07 -8.33
CA ALA A 94 -26.88 24.02 -8.41
C ALA A 94 -26.49 23.46 -7.06
N ALA A 95 -25.89 22.26 -7.07
CA ALA A 95 -25.27 21.76 -5.86
C ALA A 95 -24.47 22.95 -5.36
N GLU A 96 -24.81 23.44 -4.16
CA GLU A 96 -23.97 24.42 -3.50
C GLU A 96 -22.56 23.84 -3.66
N PRO A 97 -21.61 24.58 -4.28
CA PRO A 97 -20.26 24.08 -4.37
C PRO A 97 -19.90 23.71 -2.94
N ALA A 98 -19.63 22.42 -2.72
CA ALA A 98 -19.22 21.91 -1.42
C ALA A 98 -18.22 22.93 -0.89
N GLY A 99 -18.60 23.63 0.19
CA GLY A 99 -17.93 24.86 0.59
C GLY A 99 -16.44 24.60 0.53
N GLN A 100 -15.73 25.34 -0.32
CA GLN A 100 -14.31 25.13 -0.56
C GLN A 100 -13.64 25.12 0.81
N GLN A 101 -13.33 23.92 1.29
CA GLN A 101 -12.51 23.75 2.48
C GLN A 101 -11.23 24.51 2.15
N ALA A 102 -10.84 25.44 3.02
CA ALA A 102 -9.61 26.19 2.81
C ALA A 102 -8.50 25.16 2.52
N PRO A 103 -7.63 25.44 1.52
CA PRO A 103 -6.59 24.50 1.14
C PRO A 103 -5.77 24.12 2.37
N LEU A 104 -5.70 22.81 2.66
CA LEU A 104 -5.03 22.29 3.85
C LEU A 104 -3.54 22.63 3.75
N LYS A 105 -3.09 23.57 4.57
CA LYS A 105 -1.69 24.01 4.56
C LYS A 105 -0.85 23.03 5.40
N PRO A 106 0.30 22.56 4.89
CA PRO A 106 1.18 21.70 5.66
C PRO A 106 1.75 22.50 6.83
N ALA A 107 1.77 21.91 8.02
CA ALA A 107 2.17 22.59 9.25
C ALA A 107 3.27 21.83 10.01
N THR A 108 3.13 20.51 10.15
CA THR A 108 4.09 19.68 10.86
C THR A 108 4.40 18.40 10.10
N ILE A 109 5.57 17.83 10.35
CA ILE A 109 5.93 16.46 9.98
C ILE A 109 5.85 15.60 11.23
N ALA A 110 5.15 14.46 11.14
CA ALA A 110 5.21 13.40 12.12
C ALA A 110 6.19 12.32 11.65
N TYR A 111 7.11 11.90 12.52
CA TYR A 111 8.12 10.90 12.19
C TYR A 111 8.60 10.15 13.43
N SER A 112 9.14 8.96 13.24
CA SER A 112 9.92 8.26 14.26
C SER A 112 11.41 8.46 14.04
N TYR A 113 12.17 8.50 15.14
CA TYR A 113 13.63 8.57 15.11
C TYR A 113 14.23 7.59 16.12
N LYS A 114 15.17 6.77 15.66
CA LYS A 114 15.97 5.86 16.49
C LYS A 114 17.04 6.68 17.19
N GLU A 115 16.96 6.73 18.51
CA GLU A 115 18.02 7.31 19.32
C GLU A 115 18.88 6.19 19.89
N THR A 116 20.20 6.30 19.73
CA THR A 116 21.11 5.51 20.54
C THR A 116 21.15 6.16 21.91
N VAL A 117 20.40 5.62 22.88
CA VAL A 117 20.46 6.09 24.27
C VAL A 117 21.67 5.44 24.94
N GLU A 118 22.64 6.26 25.33
CA GLU A 118 23.83 5.79 26.06
C GLU A 118 23.41 5.16 27.40
N GLY A 119 23.70 3.87 27.59
CA GLY A 119 23.36 3.13 28.81
C GLY A 119 22.05 2.33 28.77
N GLU A 120 21.30 2.33 27.66
CA GLU A 120 20.27 1.30 27.48
C GLU A 120 20.94 -0.06 27.28
N THR A 121 20.66 -1.00 28.16
CA THR A 121 21.09 -2.40 28.03
C THR A 121 20.45 -2.99 26.76
N GLU A 122 21.24 -3.69 25.95
CA GLU A 122 20.79 -4.50 24.80
C GLU A 122 19.94 -5.71 25.28
N ASP A 123 18.97 -5.50 26.17
CA ASP A 123 18.17 -6.59 26.76
C ASP A 123 17.35 -7.36 25.71
N CYS A 124 17.35 -6.89 24.46
CA CYS A 124 16.63 -7.45 23.33
C CYS A 124 17.50 -7.57 22.06
N GLY A 125 18.83 -7.60 22.23
CA GLY A 125 19.81 -7.84 21.18
C GLY A 125 20.29 -6.57 20.44
N PRO A 126 21.38 -6.67 19.67
CA PRO A 126 22.13 -5.53 19.10
C PRO A 126 21.35 -4.70 18.05
N ASN A 127 20.16 -5.16 17.66
CA ASN A 127 19.31 -4.51 16.67
C ASN A 127 18.08 -3.80 17.27
N ASN A 128 17.86 -3.88 18.58
CA ASN A 128 16.66 -3.34 19.21
C ASN A 128 16.84 -1.89 19.67
N ARG A 129 17.15 -1.02 18.70
CA ARG A 129 17.22 0.42 18.95
C ARG A 129 15.81 0.99 19.06
N SER A 130 15.51 1.48 20.24
CA SER A 130 14.33 2.22 20.59
C SER A 130 14.07 3.39 19.63
N SER A 131 12.85 3.47 19.08
CA SER A 131 12.42 4.66 18.33
C SER A 131 11.51 5.51 19.19
N ARG A 132 11.62 6.84 19.06
CA ARG A 132 10.71 7.82 19.66
C ARG A 132 9.94 8.56 18.57
N LEU A 133 8.73 9.04 18.90
CA LEU A 133 7.95 9.87 17.98
C LEU A 133 8.23 11.35 18.17
N TYR A 134 8.36 12.02 17.04
CA TYR A 134 8.64 13.44 16.97
C TYR A 134 7.69 14.13 16.03
N THR A 135 7.44 15.40 16.33
CA THR A 135 6.94 16.37 15.36
C THR A 135 7.97 17.44 15.10
N ARG A 136 7.95 18.00 13.89
CA ARG A 136 8.74 19.19 13.55
C ARG A 136 7.93 20.10 12.64
N PRO A 137 7.99 21.44 12.80
CA PRO A 137 7.36 22.36 11.86
C PRO A 137 7.90 22.19 10.45
N VAL A 138 7.03 22.31 9.44
CA VAL A 138 7.45 22.24 8.02
C VAL A 138 8.31 23.43 7.60
N THR A 139 8.32 24.49 8.40
CA THR A 139 9.19 25.67 8.25
C THR A 139 10.60 25.45 8.80
N GLY A 140 10.92 24.23 9.25
CA GLY A 140 12.13 23.94 10.02
C GLY A 140 12.00 24.38 11.48
N GLY A 141 13.02 24.04 12.28
CA GLY A 141 13.08 24.32 13.71
C GLY A 141 13.39 23.08 14.54
N GLU A 142 13.23 23.22 15.86
CA GLU A 142 13.46 22.14 16.81
C GLU A 142 12.45 21.00 16.63
N ARG A 143 12.90 19.77 16.93
CA ARG A 143 11.98 18.63 17.05
C ARG A 143 11.30 18.67 18.42
N VAL A 144 10.04 18.26 18.47
CA VAL A 144 9.26 18.13 19.70
C VAL A 144 8.84 16.69 19.85
N GLU A 145 9.18 16.06 20.97
CA GLU A 145 8.78 14.69 21.28
C GLU A 145 7.26 14.61 21.50
N ALA A 146 6.61 13.61 20.92
CA ALA A 146 5.14 13.46 20.96
C ALA A 146 4.62 12.77 22.24
N GLY A 147 5.50 12.57 23.24
CA GLY A 147 5.22 12.01 24.57
C GLY A 147 5.94 10.70 24.87
N ASP A 148 6.03 10.36 26.17
CA ASP A 148 6.85 9.26 26.71
C ASP A 148 6.27 7.85 26.46
N ALA A 149 4.97 7.75 26.11
CA ALA A 149 4.25 6.47 26.02
C ALA A 149 4.79 5.51 24.95
N LEU A 150 5.69 6.01 24.10
CA LEU A 150 6.26 5.34 22.94
C LEU A 150 7.78 5.21 23.00
N ALA A 151 8.38 5.46 24.17
CA ALA A 151 9.79 5.16 24.37
C ALA A 151 10.02 3.66 24.09
N ASN A 152 10.97 3.38 23.21
CA ASN A 152 11.46 2.02 22.94
C ASN A 152 10.54 1.14 22.10
N ALA A 153 9.76 1.76 21.22
CA ALA A 153 8.92 1.07 20.25
C ALA A 153 9.64 0.75 18.92
N VAL A 154 9.22 -0.35 18.27
CA VAL A 154 9.55 -0.66 16.87
C VAL A 154 8.32 -0.36 16.02
N PHE A 155 8.41 0.58 15.10
CA PHE A 155 7.28 0.96 14.23
C PHE A 155 7.16 0.00 13.04
N THR A 156 5.97 -0.58 12.85
CA THR A 156 5.70 -1.60 11.83
C THR A 156 4.69 -1.16 10.77
N GLY A 157 3.93 -0.10 11.03
CA GLY A 157 2.99 0.48 10.08
C GLY A 157 2.54 1.88 10.51
N TYR A 158 2.02 2.65 9.56
CA TYR A 158 1.45 3.98 9.82
C TYR A 158 0.51 4.38 8.68
N ASP A 159 -0.31 5.39 8.93
CA ASP A 159 -1.10 6.08 7.91
C ASP A 159 -1.38 7.52 8.37
N VAL A 160 -1.53 8.43 7.42
CA VAL A 160 -1.80 9.85 7.69
C VAL A 160 -2.93 10.32 6.80
N ARG A 161 -3.92 11.00 7.40
CA ARG A 161 -5.01 11.65 6.67
C ARG A 161 -5.34 12.98 7.36
N GLN A 162 -5.17 14.09 6.64
CA GLN A 162 -5.36 15.44 7.19
C GLN A 162 -4.49 15.68 8.44
N ASN A 163 -5.09 15.97 9.59
CA ASN A 163 -4.44 16.14 10.89
C ASN A 163 -4.37 14.85 11.72
N HIS A 164 -4.82 13.72 11.17
CA HIS A 164 -4.84 12.45 11.86
C HIS A 164 -3.65 11.59 11.47
N VAL A 165 -2.97 11.04 12.48
CA VAL A 165 -1.83 10.14 12.30
C VAL A 165 -2.10 8.86 13.07
N VAL A 166 -1.92 7.71 12.43
CA VAL A 166 -1.91 6.42 13.10
C VAL A 166 -0.55 5.78 12.94
N ALA A 167 -0.09 5.10 13.98
CA ALA A 167 1.17 4.37 13.98
C ALA A 167 0.97 3.04 14.70
N VAL A 168 1.65 2.00 14.22
CA VAL A 168 1.64 0.66 14.79
C VAL A 168 3.02 0.39 15.37
N THR A 169 3.03 -0.10 16.60
CA THR A 169 4.27 -0.50 17.27
C THR A 169 4.23 -1.97 17.63
N SER A 170 5.31 -2.67 17.33
CA SER A 170 5.60 -3.98 17.90
C SER A 170 6.16 -3.84 19.31
N ALA A 171 5.79 -4.78 20.18
CA ALA A 171 6.40 -4.91 21.49
C ALA A 171 7.82 -5.42 21.30
N SER A 172 8.79 -4.52 21.44
CA SER A 172 10.21 -4.75 21.19
C SER A 172 10.81 -5.84 22.09
N CYS A 173 10.18 -6.16 23.23
CA CYS A 173 10.78 -7.00 24.29
C CYS A 173 9.78 -7.82 25.13
N GLY A 174 8.50 -7.86 24.78
CA GLY A 174 7.50 -8.62 25.53
C GLY A 174 6.55 -9.29 24.56
N GLY A 175 6.11 -10.51 24.84
CA GLY A 175 5.12 -11.24 24.02
C GLY A 175 3.72 -10.58 23.93
N GLY A 176 3.65 -9.25 24.06
CA GLY A 176 2.52 -8.39 23.73
C GLY A 176 2.22 -8.41 22.23
N GLY A 177 0.94 -8.34 21.87
CA GLY A 177 0.55 -8.00 20.51
C GLY A 177 0.89 -6.56 20.16
N GLU A 178 0.88 -6.27 18.86
CA GLU A 178 1.18 -4.93 18.37
C GLU A 178 0.12 -3.92 18.84
N THR A 179 0.53 -2.67 19.05
CA THR A 179 -0.35 -1.59 19.53
C THR A 179 -0.55 -0.54 18.44
N ILE A 180 -1.80 -0.13 18.26
CA ILE A 180 -2.17 0.98 17.37
C ILE A 180 -2.30 2.25 18.21
N TRP A 181 -1.54 3.26 17.80
CA TRP A 181 -1.51 4.59 18.38
C TRP A 181 -2.18 5.57 17.42
N TYR A 182 -2.95 6.50 17.98
CA TYR A 182 -3.68 7.50 17.22
C TYR A 182 -3.40 8.90 17.76
N SER A 183 -3.16 9.82 16.84
CA SER A 183 -3.09 11.25 17.05
C SER A 183 -4.17 11.95 16.22
N SER A 184 -4.85 12.91 16.84
CA SER A 184 -5.80 13.81 16.17
C SER A 184 -5.26 15.23 16.02
N ASP A 185 -4.02 15.47 16.44
CA ASP A 185 -3.40 16.78 16.56
C ASP A 185 -2.10 16.88 15.75
N ALA A 186 -2.10 16.26 14.57
CA ALA A 186 -0.99 16.28 13.62
C ALA A 186 0.31 15.66 14.17
N GLY A 187 0.15 14.61 14.98
CA GLY A 187 1.23 13.82 15.57
C GLY A 187 1.81 14.39 16.86
N LYS A 188 1.23 15.45 17.44
CA LYS A 188 1.79 16.09 18.65
C LYS A 188 1.57 15.25 19.91
N SER A 189 0.46 14.51 19.98
CA SER A 189 0.17 13.58 21.06
C SER A 189 -0.46 12.31 20.53
N TYR A 190 -0.16 11.18 21.19
CA TYR A 190 -0.68 9.87 20.81
C TYR A 190 -1.39 9.19 21.96
N THR A 191 -2.44 8.45 21.62
CA THR A 191 -3.16 7.59 22.55
C THR A 191 -3.24 6.19 21.97
N ALA A 192 -2.99 5.17 22.79
CA ALA A 192 -3.26 3.79 22.40
C ALA A 192 -4.79 3.61 22.23
N VAL A 193 -5.18 3.13 21.05
CA VAL A 193 -6.58 2.88 20.68
C VAL A 193 -6.86 1.39 20.50
N TYR A 194 -5.83 0.57 20.35
CA TYR A 194 -5.93 -0.88 20.26
C TYR A 194 -4.61 -1.55 20.63
N THR A 195 -4.68 -2.72 21.29
CA THR A 195 -3.52 -3.59 21.55
C THR A 195 -3.90 -5.01 21.19
N GLY A 196 -3.11 -5.62 20.30
CA GLY A 196 -3.28 -6.98 19.85
C GLY A 196 -3.12 -8.01 20.95
N GLN A 197 -3.67 -9.19 20.73
CA GLN A 197 -3.55 -10.30 21.66
C GLN A 197 -2.10 -10.76 21.81
N LYS A 198 -1.75 -11.16 23.03
CA LYS A 198 -0.48 -11.84 23.31
C LYS A 198 -0.45 -13.20 22.63
N ALA A 199 0.75 -13.72 22.43
CA ALA A 199 0.91 -15.10 22.02
C ALA A 199 0.18 -16.03 23.01
N THR A 200 -0.59 -16.99 22.49
CA THR A 200 -1.32 -17.96 23.33
C THR A 200 -0.43 -19.11 23.81
N ARG A 201 0.76 -19.24 23.24
CA ARG A 201 1.79 -20.22 23.60
C ARG A 201 3.13 -19.51 23.75
N GLU A 202 4.04 -20.12 24.51
CA GLU A 202 5.38 -19.58 24.74
C GLU A 202 6.21 -19.45 23.46
N ASP A 203 5.97 -20.33 22.48
CA ASP A 203 6.58 -20.33 21.14
C ASP A 203 5.69 -19.67 20.06
N GLY A 204 4.51 -19.19 20.45
CA GLY A 204 3.56 -18.57 19.53
C GLY A 204 3.95 -17.14 19.17
N LEU A 205 3.52 -16.70 17.98
CA LEU A 205 3.57 -15.28 17.64
C LEU A 205 2.36 -14.56 18.26
N PRO A 206 2.54 -13.34 18.78
CA PRO A 206 1.41 -12.53 19.20
C PRO A 206 0.64 -12.04 17.95
N GLU A 207 -0.52 -11.42 18.17
CA GLU A 207 -1.29 -10.82 17.07
C GLU A 207 -0.47 -9.72 16.39
N GLN A 208 -0.39 -9.81 15.05
CA GLN A 208 0.36 -8.89 14.20
C GLN A 208 -0.59 -8.09 13.30
N ILE A 209 -0.31 -6.82 13.11
CA ILE A 209 -1.04 -5.90 12.25
C ILE A 209 -0.33 -5.87 10.90
N THR A 210 -0.99 -6.38 9.86
CA THR A 210 -0.36 -6.52 8.55
C THR A 210 -0.46 -5.28 7.69
N SER A 211 -1.42 -4.41 7.98
CA SER A 211 -1.65 -3.13 7.31
C SER A 211 -2.66 -2.29 8.09
N ILE A 212 -2.62 -0.97 7.92
CA ILE A 212 -3.51 -0.02 8.57
C ILE A 212 -3.87 1.14 7.62
N LYS A 213 -5.13 1.56 7.63
CA LYS A 213 -5.60 2.75 6.89
C LYS A 213 -6.67 3.51 7.68
N LEU A 214 -6.55 4.83 7.73
CA LEU A 214 -7.63 5.70 8.21
C LEU A 214 -8.80 5.66 7.22
N ALA A 215 -10.02 5.62 7.76
CA ALA A 215 -11.22 5.72 6.96
C ALA A 215 -11.32 7.12 6.32
N SER A 216 -12.11 7.23 5.25
CA SER A 216 -12.28 8.49 4.51
C SER A 216 -12.80 9.66 5.35
N ASP A 217 -13.50 9.35 6.46
CA ASP A 217 -14.05 10.32 7.41
C ASP A 217 -13.16 10.56 8.65
N SER A 218 -12.02 9.86 8.74
CA SER A 218 -11.07 9.91 9.86
C SER A 218 -11.65 9.61 11.25
N LYS A 219 -12.85 9.03 11.34
CA LYS A 219 -13.50 8.65 12.61
C LYS A 219 -13.30 7.18 12.97
N SER A 220 -13.00 6.37 11.97
CA SER A 220 -12.54 5.00 12.16
C SER A 220 -11.26 4.74 11.40
N LEU A 221 -10.64 3.59 11.69
CA LEU A 221 -9.59 3.01 10.88
C LEU A 221 -9.89 1.55 10.61
N VAL A 222 -9.27 1.02 9.56
CA VAL A 222 -9.29 -0.40 9.24
C VAL A 222 -7.88 -0.95 9.29
N PHE A 223 -7.76 -2.20 9.72
CA PHE A 223 -6.46 -2.87 9.81
C PHE A 223 -6.60 -4.37 9.52
N GLY A 224 -5.56 -4.94 8.91
CA GLY A 224 -5.40 -6.39 8.80
C GLY A 224 -4.77 -6.93 10.08
N SER A 225 -5.33 -7.99 10.65
CA SER A 225 -4.86 -8.63 11.88
C SER A 225 -4.59 -10.10 11.60
N LEU A 226 -3.33 -10.52 11.76
CA LEU A 226 -2.92 -11.91 11.70
C LEU A 226 -3.00 -12.49 13.11
N GLY A 227 -3.92 -13.44 13.30
CA GLY A 227 -4.18 -14.03 14.62
C GLY A 227 -2.99 -14.79 15.19
N SER A 228 -2.98 -14.99 16.51
CA SER A 228 -1.89 -15.66 17.26
C SER A 228 -2.00 -17.19 17.33
N THR A 229 -2.96 -17.78 16.62
CA THR A 229 -3.27 -19.22 16.67
C THR A 229 -3.36 -19.83 15.28
N GLU A 230 -2.80 -21.02 15.11
CA GLU A 230 -2.89 -21.77 13.86
C GLU A 230 -4.33 -22.27 13.55
N PRO A 231 -4.75 -22.28 12.27
CA PRO A 231 -4.03 -21.73 11.12
C PRO A 231 -4.01 -20.19 11.17
N TYR A 232 -2.85 -19.59 10.92
CA TYR A 232 -2.67 -18.13 10.93
C TYR A 232 -3.52 -17.50 9.82
N LYS A 233 -4.73 -17.05 10.18
CA LYS A 233 -5.66 -16.37 9.29
C LYS A 233 -5.63 -14.89 9.56
N ASN A 234 -5.69 -14.11 8.48
CA ASN A 234 -5.81 -12.68 8.59
C ASN A 234 -7.29 -12.29 8.70
N THR A 235 -7.60 -11.30 9.53
CA THR A 235 -8.94 -10.72 9.67
C THR A 235 -8.85 -9.24 9.44
N ILE A 236 -9.65 -8.72 8.52
CA ILE A 236 -9.84 -7.29 8.34
C ILE A 236 -10.78 -6.82 9.45
N LYS A 237 -10.31 -5.86 10.25
CA LYS A 237 -11.03 -5.28 11.39
C LYS A 237 -11.26 -3.79 11.17
N GLU A 238 -12.37 -3.28 11.67
CA GLU A 238 -12.64 -1.85 11.82
C GLU A 238 -12.55 -1.47 13.30
N LEU A 239 -11.87 -0.36 13.59
CA LEU A 239 -11.80 0.27 14.91
C LEU A 239 -12.46 1.65 14.85
N ASP A 240 -13.50 1.85 15.65
CA ASP A 240 -14.03 3.19 15.92
C ASP A 240 -13.07 3.91 16.89
N LEU A 241 -12.59 5.09 16.50
CA LEU A 241 -11.55 5.80 17.25
C LEU A 241 -12.07 6.44 18.55
N ALA A 242 -13.36 6.74 18.62
CA ALA A 242 -13.95 7.40 19.78
C ALA A 242 -14.35 6.38 20.86
N SER A 243 -15.04 5.31 20.46
CA SER A 243 -15.51 4.26 21.37
C SER A 243 -14.46 3.18 21.63
N LYS A 244 -13.41 3.11 20.78
CA LYS A 244 -12.41 2.04 20.76
C LYS A 244 -13.01 0.64 20.51
N THR A 245 -14.22 0.57 19.98
CA THR A 245 -14.85 -0.71 19.64
C THR A 245 -14.25 -1.28 18.37
N VAL A 246 -13.87 -2.55 18.41
CA VAL A 246 -13.37 -3.30 17.26
C VAL A 246 -14.47 -4.20 16.73
N LYS A 247 -14.63 -4.22 15.41
CA LYS A 247 -15.54 -5.11 14.69
C LYS A 247 -14.78 -5.86 13.61
N ASP A 248 -14.97 -7.17 13.54
CA ASP A 248 -14.49 -7.98 12.43
C ASP A 248 -15.34 -7.72 11.18
N ILE A 249 -14.67 -7.42 10.07
CA ILE A 249 -15.30 -7.19 8.77
C ILE A 249 -15.29 -8.49 7.96
N LYS A 250 -14.12 -9.10 7.81
CA LYS A 250 -13.93 -10.27 6.96
C LYS A 250 -12.69 -11.07 7.37
N ALA A 251 -12.85 -12.38 7.49
CA ALA A 251 -11.74 -13.31 7.58
C ALA A 251 -11.21 -13.64 6.18
N ILE A 252 -9.89 -13.72 6.05
CA ILE A 252 -9.16 -13.97 4.82
C ILE A 252 -8.27 -15.20 5.04
N ASP A 253 -8.35 -16.16 4.14
CA ASP A 253 -7.62 -17.44 4.22
C ASP A 253 -6.16 -17.32 3.75
N VAL A 254 -5.55 -16.13 3.84
CA VAL A 254 -4.12 -15.90 3.59
C VAL A 254 -3.49 -15.13 4.75
N ALA A 255 -2.17 -15.20 4.89
CA ALA A 255 -1.44 -14.61 6.01
C ALA A 255 -1.35 -13.06 5.94
N GLY A 256 -1.44 -12.46 4.75
CA GLY A 256 -1.28 -11.01 4.57
C GLY A 256 -2.49 -10.34 3.93
N VAL A 257 -2.92 -9.22 4.54
CA VAL A 257 -3.81 -8.22 3.94
C VAL A 257 -3.09 -6.87 3.91
N PHE A 258 -3.09 -6.24 2.74
CA PHE A 258 -2.46 -4.94 2.48
C PHE A 258 -3.51 -3.95 2.02
N LEU A 259 -3.90 -3.03 2.90
CA LEU A 259 -4.99 -2.08 2.70
C LEU A 259 -4.51 -0.88 1.89
N GLU A 260 -5.24 -0.53 0.83
CA GLU A 260 -4.97 0.65 0.00
C GLU A 260 -5.91 1.81 0.32
N GLY A 261 -7.07 1.53 0.93
CA GLY A 261 -7.91 2.57 1.54
C GLY A 261 -9.32 2.12 1.90
N TYR A 262 -10.07 3.00 2.57
CA TYR A 262 -11.42 2.73 3.02
C TYR A 262 -12.35 3.93 2.79
N ASP A 263 -13.21 3.81 1.79
CA ASP A 263 -14.29 4.76 1.53
C ASP A 263 -15.47 4.45 2.45
N LYS A 264 -15.53 5.16 3.58
CA LYS A 264 -16.60 4.99 4.58
C LYS A 264 -17.95 5.41 4.03
N SER A 265 -18.00 6.40 3.13
CA SER A 265 -19.25 6.90 2.55
C SER A 265 -19.93 5.83 1.68
N ARG A 266 -19.14 5.02 0.98
CA ARG A 266 -19.62 3.89 0.15
C ARG A 266 -19.49 2.54 0.84
N GLN A 267 -19.05 2.51 2.10
CA GLN A 267 -18.78 1.29 2.86
C GLN A 267 -17.86 0.31 2.10
N THR A 268 -16.90 0.82 1.33
CA THR A 268 -16.05 0.02 0.44
C THR A 268 -14.58 0.09 0.86
N LEU A 269 -14.00 -1.07 1.11
CA LEU A 269 -12.60 -1.24 1.48
C LEU A 269 -11.81 -1.81 0.31
N TYR A 270 -10.62 -1.28 0.08
CA TYR A 270 -9.74 -1.67 -1.03
C TYR A 270 -8.46 -2.30 -0.50
N TYR A 271 -8.11 -3.47 -1.01
CA TYR A 271 -6.96 -4.21 -0.49
C TYR A 271 -6.38 -5.22 -1.47
N TYR A 272 -5.11 -5.54 -1.24
CA TYR A 272 -4.41 -6.69 -1.81
C TYR A 272 -4.28 -7.80 -0.77
N THR A 273 -4.14 -9.03 -1.26
CA THR A 273 -3.79 -10.20 -0.45
C THR A 273 -2.34 -10.58 -0.68
N GLY A 274 -1.74 -11.29 0.27
CA GLY A 274 -0.41 -11.86 0.07
C GLY A 274 0.08 -12.61 1.30
N CYS A 275 1.39 -12.56 1.50
CA CYS A 275 2.10 -13.28 2.53
C CYS A 275 2.86 -12.28 3.42
N PHE A 276 2.35 -12.05 4.63
CA PHE A 276 3.00 -11.18 5.61
C PHE A 276 4.24 -11.89 6.18
N GLN A 277 5.40 -11.22 6.16
CA GLN A 277 6.73 -11.77 6.54
C GLN A 277 7.33 -12.84 5.61
N CYS A 278 6.82 -12.95 4.38
CA CYS A 278 7.29 -13.89 3.35
C CYS A 278 7.42 -13.17 1.99
N ASP A 279 6.78 -13.66 0.92
CA ASP A 279 6.90 -13.10 -0.44
C ASP A 279 6.26 -11.71 -0.60
N GLY A 280 5.59 -11.20 0.43
CA GLY A 280 5.01 -9.87 0.48
C GLY A 280 3.62 -9.77 -0.15
N VAL A 281 3.31 -8.59 -0.69
CA VAL A 281 2.00 -8.28 -1.29
C VAL A 281 1.92 -8.80 -2.72
N SER A 282 0.87 -9.56 -3.06
CA SER A 282 0.53 -9.80 -4.46
C SER A 282 -0.27 -8.59 -4.97
N ARG A 283 0.38 -7.76 -5.79
CA ARG A 283 -0.24 -6.57 -6.41
C ARG A 283 -1.01 -6.89 -7.70
N ASP A 284 -1.27 -8.17 -7.94
CA ASP A 284 -1.95 -8.68 -9.12
C ASP A 284 -3.41 -8.23 -9.21
N LYS A 285 -4.13 -8.23 -8.09
CA LYS A 285 -5.56 -7.91 -8.04
C LYS A 285 -5.87 -7.02 -6.86
N LEU A 286 -6.27 -5.79 -7.15
CA LEU A 286 -6.85 -4.91 -6.14
C LEU A 286 -8.31 -5.29 -5.95
N LEU A 287 -8.66 -5.75 -4.75
CA LEU A 287 -10.02 -6.16 -4.39
C LEU A 287 -10.78 -4.99 -3.79
N ALA A 288 -12.08 -4.93 -4.06
CA ALA A 288 -13.03 -4.01 -3.45
C ALA A 288 -14.09 -4.83 -2.67
N LEU A 289 -14.12 -4.62 -1.35
CA LEU A 289 -15.04 -5.27 -0.42
C LEU A 289 -16.08 -4.28 0.07
N ASN A 290 -17.36 -4.58 -0.18
CA ASN A 290 -18.46 -3.89 0.49
C ASN A 290 -18.60 -4.41 1.92
N THR A 291 -18.26 -3.57 2.88
CA THR A 291 -18.24 -3.90 4.32
C THR A 291 -19.64 -4.07 4.94
N SER A 292 -20.70 -3.66 4.25
CA SER A 292 -22.09 -3.86 4.68
C SER A 292 -22.69 -5.18 4.20
N THR A 293 -22.31 -5.66 3.02
CA THR A 293 -22.85 -6.88 2.41
C THR A 293 -21.86 -8.05 2.35
N ALA A 294 -20.59 -7.80 2.70
CA ALA A 294 -19.45 -8.69 2.50
C ALA A 294 -19.20 -9.09 1.04
N ALA A 295 -19.88 -8.44 0.08
CA ALA A 295 -19.66 -8.69 -1.34
C ALA A 295 -18.29 -8.17 -1.78
N GLU A 296 -17.57 -8.99 -2.54
CA GLU A 296 -16.24 -8.67 -3.05
C GLU A 296 -16.21 -8.67 -4.57
N SER A 297 -15.39 -7.80 -5.14
CA SER A 297 -15.10 -7.77 -6.57
C SER A 297 -13.65 -7.37 -6.83
N THR A 298 -13.11 -7.73 -8.00
CA THR A 298 -11.83 -7.18 -8.48
C THR A 298 -12.06 -5.79 -9.04
N LEU A 299 -11.40 -4.78 -8.46
CA LEU A 299 -11.40 -3.41 -8.96
C LEU A 299 -10.43 -3.26 -10.13
N VAL A 300 -9.19 -3.72 -9.93
CA VAL A 300 -8.13 -3.70 -10.93
C VAL A 300 -7.48 -5.06 -11.01
N ASP A 301 -7.31 -5.58 -12.23
CA ASP A 301 -6.56 -6.80 -12.52
C ASP A 301 -5.30 -6.42 -13.32
N GLN A 302 -4.15 -6.72 -12.75
CA GLN A 302 -2.81 -6.42 -13.26
C GLN A 302 -2.10 -7.68 -13.77
N THR A 303 -2.75 -8.85 -13.73
CA THR A 303 -2.15 -10.13 -14.19
C THR A 303 -1.99 -10.23 -15.70
N LYS A 304 -2.44 -9.23 -16.45
CA LYS A 304 -2.43 -9.24 -17.91
C LYS A 304 -1.18 -8.55 -18.43
N ASP A 305 -0.67 -9.07 -19.55
CA ASP A 305 0.27 -8.37 -20.43
C ASP A 305 1.75 -8.34 -19.98
N GLY A 306 2.22 -9.27 -19.15
CA GLY A 306 3.64 -9.33 -18.75
C GLY A 306 4.09 -8.09 -17.96
N THR A 307 3.17 -7.52 -17.20
CA THR A 307 3.42 -6.38 -16.31
C THR A 307 3.12 -6.78 -14.87
N ALA A 308 3.78 -6.13 -13.92
CA ALA A 308 3.51 -6.31 -12.50
C ALA A 308 3.19 -4.97 -11.84
N GLY A 309 2.25 -5.01 -10.91
CA GLY A 309 1.86 -3.87 -10.10
C GLY A 309 2.92 -3.50 -9.09
N LEU A 310 3.20 -2.20 -8.99
CA LEU A 310 4.17 -1.66 -8.03
C LEU A 310 3.50 -0.84 -6.94
N ASP A 311 2.47 -0.06 -7.29
CA ASP A 311 1.83 0.85 -6.35
C ASP A 311 0.39 1.18 -6.76
N ALA A 312 -0.41 1.61 -5.78
CA ALA A 312 -1.80 1.98 -5.94
C ALA A 312 -2.18 3.09 -4.95
N VAL A 313 -2.66 4.24 -5.43
CA VAL A 313 -3.01 5.38 -4.57
C VAL A 313 -4.36 5.96 -4.97
N PHE A 314 -5.31 5.99 -4.03
CA PHE A 314 -6.60 6.65 -4.25
C PHE A 314 -6.49 8.16 -4.09
N ASN A 315 -7.34 8.89 -4.80
CA ASN A 315 -7.58 10.30 -4.48
C ASN A 315 -8.50 10.41 -3.25
N ASP A 316 -8.67 11.62 -2.72
CA ASP A 316 -9.29 11.82 -1.40
C ASP A 316 -10.74 11.32 -1.29
N ASP A 317 -11.50 11.39 -2.40
CA ASP A 317 -12.92 11.00 -2.49
C ASP A 317 -13.15 9.60 -3.10
N PHE A 318 -12.07 8.84 -3.33
CA PHE A 318 -12.10 7.50 -3.90
C PHE A 318 -12.86 7.41 -5.24
N SER A 319 -12.93 8.51 -6.01
CA SER A 319 -13.45 8.48 -7.37
C SER A 319 -12.41 8.03 -8.39
N LYS A 320 -11.12 8.17 -8.05
CA LYS A 320 -10.00 7.81 -8.90
C LYS A 320 -8.90 7.07 -8.14
N LEU A 321 -8.13 6.28 -8.88
CA LEU A 321 -7.03 5.46 -8.39
C LEU A 321 -5.87 5.59 -9.37
N LEU A 322 -4.68 5.99 -8.88
CA LEU A 322 -3.46 5.81 -9.63
C LEU A 322 -2.93 4.40 -9.41
N THR A 323 -2.46 3.76 -10.47
CA THR A 323 -1.69 2.52 -10.37
C THR A 323 -0.39 2.66 -11.15
N VAL A 324 0.67 2.04 -10.62
CA VAL A 324 1.97 1.96 -11.29
C VAL A 324 2.23 0.52 -11.71
N ARG A 325 2.62 0.35 -12.97
CA ARG A 325 2.98 -0.95 -13.54
C ARG A 325 4.37 -0.89 -14.13
N GLY A 326 5.19 -1.92 -13.90
CA GLY A 326 6.45 -2.12 -14.62
C GLY A 326 6.40 -3.37 -15.49
N THR A 327 7.40 -3.56 -16.33
CA THR A 327 7.56 -4.77 -17.14
C THR A 327 8.15 -5.89 -16.30
N THR A 328 7.61 -7.10 -16.36
CA THR A 328 8.21 -8.28 -15.73
C THR A 328 9.21 -8.92 -16.68
N SER A 329 10.45 -9.14 -16.24
CA SER A 329 11.37 -10.06 -16.90
C SER A 329 11.35 -11.41 -16.19
N PRO A 330 11.41 -12.55 -16.91
CA PRO A 330 11.58 -13.87 -16.29
C PRO A 330 12.79 -13.96 -15.35
N ASP A 331 13.81 -13.12 -15.58
CA ASP A 331 15.06 -13.11 -14.83
C ASP A 331 15.08 -12.08 -13.68
N SER A 332 14.01 -11.30 -13.48
CA SER A 332 13.96 -10.25 -12.46
C SER A 332 12.94 -10.56 -11.36
N MET A 333 13.36 -10.45 -10.10
CA MET A 333 12.47 -10.40 -8.94
C MET A 333 11.78 -9.03 -8.85
N GLY A 334 10.89 -8.70 -9.80
CA GLY A 334 10.10 -7.47 -9.75
C GLY A 334 9.71 -6.88 -11.10
N ALA A 335 9.02 -5.75 -11.04
CA ALA A 335 8.67 -4.96 -12.21
C ALA A 335 9.76 -3.91 -12.46
N GLY A 336 10.36 -3.94 -13.65
CA GLY A 336 11.35 -2.96 -14.09
C GLY A 336 10.73 -1.85 -14.95
N ALA A 337 11.56 -0.87 -15.31
CA ALA A 337 11.21 0.16 -16.27
C ALA A 337 11.01 -0.44 -17.69
N PRO A 338 10.19 0.19 -18.56
CA PRO A 338 9.48 1.44 -18.33
C PRO A 338 8.29 1.25 -17.37
N TYR A 339 8.10 2.22 -16.47
CA TYR A 339 6.94 2.25 -15.59
C TYR A 339 5.81 3.03 -16.23
N THR A 340 4.61 2.48 -16.22
CA THR A 340 3.40 3.13 -16.69
C THR A 340 2.55 3.55 -15.50
N ILE A 341 2.20 4.83 -15.44
CA ILE A 341 1.26 5.38 -14.46
C ILE A 341 -0.10 5.46 -15.13
N GLN A 342 -1.10 4.83 -14.52
CA GLN A 342 -2.46 4.78 -15.03
C GLN A 342 -3.43 5.37 -14.02
N GLU A 343 -4.34 6.22 -14.49
CA GLU A 343 -5.49 6.69 -13.73
C GLU A 343 -6.70 5.79 -14.03
N TYR A 344 -7.25 5.17 -13.00
CA TYR A 344 -8.47 4.37 -13.04
C TYR A 344 -9.62 5.15 -12.43
N HIS A 345 -10.69 5.34 -13.20
CA HIS A 345 -11.92 5.96 -12.75
C HIS A 345 -12.87 4.91 -12.17
N VAL A 346 -13.12 4.98 -10.86
CA VAL A 346 -13.76 3.90 -10.08
C VAL A 346 -15.18 3.60 -10.53
N GLN A 347 -15.99 4.63 -10.77
CA GLN A 347 -17.40 4.43 -11.16
C GLN A 347 -17.53 4.04 -12.63
N GLN A 348 -16.75 4.67 -13.49
CA GLN A 348 -16.75 4.47 -14.93
C GLN A 348 -16.09 3.14 -15.33
N LYS A 349 -15.25 2.59 -14.46
CA LYS A 349 -14.43 1.39 -14.70
C LYS A 349 -13.56 1.52 -15.95
N THR A 350 -12.99 2.71 -16.13
CA THR A 350 -12.15 3.06 -17.26
C THR A 350 -10.75 3.40 -16.79
N THR A 351 -9.75 2.99 -17.56
CA THR A 351 -8.33 3.25 -17.27
C THR A 351 -7.73 4.11 -18.37
N GLN A 352 -6.90 5.06 -17.99
CA GLN A 352 -6.09 5.85 -18.92
C GLN A 352 -4.63 5.88 -18.46
N THR A 353 -3.70 5.64 -19.38
CA THR A 353 -2.28 5.93 -19.13
C THR A 353 -2.08 7.44 -19.12
N ILE A 354 -1.50 7.95 -18.03
CA ILE A 354 -1.26 9.40 -17.84
C ILE A 354 0.22 9.76 -17.92
N ALA A 355 1.13 8.81 -17.66
CA ALA A 355 2.56 9.01 -17.82
C ALA A 355 3.31 7.68 -18.02
N THR A 356 4.50 7.78 -18.60
CA THR A 356 5.47 6.68 -18.71
C THR A 356 6.85 7.16 -18.29
N ILE A 357 7.45 6.49 -17.31
CA ILE A 357 8.80 6.75 -16.83
C ILE A 357 9.72 5.73 -17.47
N ALA A 358 10.66 6.19 -18.30
CA ALA A 358 11.48 5.30 -19.11
C ALA A 358 12.65 4.67 -18.33
N ALA A 359 13.14 5.34 -17.30
CA ALA A 359 14.30 4.91 -16.52
C ALA A 359 13.89 4.12 -15.28
N GLU A 360 14.74 3.19 -14.88
CA GLU A 360 14.63 2.52 -13.59
C GLU A 360 14.75 3.55 -12.46
N GLN A 361 13.82 3.50 -11.52
CA GLN A 361 13.74 4.46 -10.43
C GLN A 361 13.12 3.78 -9.21
N HIS A 362 13.84 3.90 -8.10
CA HIS A 362 13.37 3.39 -6.83
C HIS A 362 13.75 4.37 -5.69
N PRO A 363 12.80 4.75 -4.82
CA PRO A 363 11.36 4.44 -4.90
C PRO A 363 10.62 5.32 -5.93
N LEU A 364 9.50 4.83 -6.43
CA LEU A 364 8.53 5.62 -7.19
C LEU A 364 7.60 6.31 -6.19
N SER A 365 7.37 7.61 -6.35
CA SER A 365 6.36 8.35 -5.57
C SER A 365 5.29 8.86 -6.51
N ILE A 366 4.05 8.46 -6.26
CA ILE A 366 2.86 8.91 -6.97
C ILE A 366 1.79 9.35 -5.98
N GLY A 367 0.83 10.14 -6.43
CA GLY A 367 -0.32 10.51 -5.62
C GLY A 367 -1.16 11.59 -6.27
N TYR A 368 -2.02 12.21 -5.48
CA TYR A 368 -2.84 13.33 -5.91
C TYR A 368 -2.48 14.58 -5.11
N THR A 369 -2.49 15.73 -5.78
CA THR A 369 -2.32 17.02 -5.12
C THR A 369 -3.49 17.31 -4.20
N VAL A 370 -3.26 17.90 -3.04
CA VAL A 370 -4.32 18.13 -2.05
C VAL A 370 -5.41 19.11 -2.52
N ASP A 371 -5.06 20.13 -3.31
CA ASP A 371 -5.98 21.24 -3.60
C ASP A 371 -6.99 20.95 -4.73
N ASN A 372 -6.53 20.31 -5.80
CA ASN A 372 -7.33 20.08 -7.00
C ASN A 372 -7.27 18.64 -7.50
N GLN A 373 -6.72 17.73 -6.70
CA GLN A 373 -6.69 16.28 -6.98
C GLN A 373 -6.12 15.97 -8.36
N LEU A 374 -5.12 16.73 -8.82
CA LEU A 374 -4.34 16.39 -10.01
C LEU A 374 -3.36 15.27 -9.66
N PRO A 375 -3.14 14.30 -10.56
CA PRO A 375 -2.08 13.31 -10.38
C PRO A 375 -0.71 13.99 -10.31
N TYR A 376 0.17 13.46 -9.46
CA TYR A 376 1.58 13.77 -9.47
C TYR A 376 2.43 12.50 -9.50
N TYR A 377 3.67 12.65 -9.96
CA TYR A 377 4.71 11.64 -9.84
C TYR A 377 6.07 12.30 -9.65
N ALA A 378 6.99 11.58 -9.00
CA ALA A 378 8.39 12.00 -8.92
C ALA A 378 9.24 11.21 -9.93
N GLU A 379 10.09 11.91 -10.68
CA GLU A 379 11.08 11.30 -11.56
C GLU A 379 12.45 11.98 -11.42
N GLY A 380 13.47 11.19 -11.09
CA GLY A 380 14.82 11.69 -10.84
C GLY A 380 14.80 12.76 -9.74
N LYS A 381 15.14 14.01 -10.06
CA LYS A 381 15.17 15.14 -9.13
C LYS A 381 13.87 15.94 -9.08
N ASN A 382 12.90 15.60 -9.90
CA ASN A 382 11.74 16.43 -10.17
C ASN A 382 10.46 15.81 -9.62
N VAL A 383 9.55 16.66 -9.17
CA VAL A 383 8.15 16.32 -8.92
C VAL A 383 7.31 16.97 -10.01
N TYR A 384 6.49 16.17 -10.69
CA TYR A 384 5.62 16.60 -11.77
C TYR A 384 4.16 16.47 -11.36
N THR A 385 3.34 17.45 -11.71
CA THR A 385 1.87 17.32 -11.73
C THR A 385 1.39 17.15 -13.15
N ILE A 386 0.36 16.33 -13.37
CA ILE A 386 -0.25 16.12 -14.68
C ILE A 386 -1.53 16.94 -14.76
N GLY A 387 -1.54 17.93 -15.66
CA GLY A 387 -2.69 18.79 -15.90
C GLY A 387 -3.86 18.04 -16.54
N VAL A 388 -5.04 18.68 -16.57
CA VAL A 388 -6.23 18.16 -17.27
C VAL A 388 -6.02 18.00 -18.78
N ASP A 389 -5.01 18.67 -19.35
CA ASP A 389 -4.58 18.54 -20.74
C ASP A 389 -3.60 17.36 -20.96
N GLY A 390 -3.32 16.58 -19.90
CA GLY A 390 -2.41 15.45 -19.91
C GLY A 390 -0.93 15.83 -19.89
N LYS A 391 -0.57 17.11 -19.72
CA LYS A 391 0.83 17.54 -19.72
C LYS A 391 1.42 17.53 -18.32
N SER A 392 2.61 16.93 -18.20
CA SER A 392 3.44 17.02 -17.01
C SER A 392 4.05 18.41 -16.86
N THR A 393 3.90 19.00 -15.68
CA THR A 393 4.53 20.28 -15.29
C THR A 393 5.37 20.05 -14.04
N VAL A 394 6.64 20.49 -14.06
CA VAL A 394 7.51 20.44 -12.88
C VAL A 394 6.99 21.44 -11.85
N VAL A 395 6.69 20.95 -10.64
CA VAL A 395 6.28 21.77 -9.49
C VAL A 395 7.40 21.93 -8.46
N PHE A 396 8.37 21.02 -8.47
CA PHE A 396 9.55 21.09 -7.60
C PHE A 396 10.74 20.38 -8.26
N GLU A 397 11.92 20.97 -8.13
CA GLU A 397 13.20 20.40 -8.53
C GLU A 397 14.14 20.40 -7.32
N ALA A 398 14.59 19.21 -6.91
CA ALA A 398 15.53 19.01 -5.84
C ALA A 398 16.99 19.02 -6.33
N THR A 399 17.94 19.18 -5.42
CA THR A 399 19.38 19.09 -5.74
C THR A 399 19.86 17.66 -5.94
N SER A 400 19.14 16.69 -5.34
CA SER A 400 19.39 15.24 -5.37
C SER A 400 18.13 14.50 -5.82
N PRO A 401 18.23 13.22 -6.24
CA PRO A 401 17.06 12.44 -6.60
C PRO A 401 16.02 12.40 -5.47
N ILE A 402 14.74 12.47 -5.84
CA ILE A 402 13.61 12.38 -4.92
C ILE A 402 13.54 10.96 -4.36
N TYR A 403 13.56 10.87 -3.04
CA TYR A 403 13.40 9.63 -2.29
C TYR A 403 11.97 9.45 -1.79
N GLY A 404 11.22 10.54 -1.57
CA GLY A 404 9.83 10.45 -1.14
C GLY A 404 9.09 11.77 -1.28
N VAL A 405 7.78 11.70 -1.53
CA VAL A 405 6.91 12.86 -1.60
C VAL A 405 5.79 12.67 -0.58
N TYR A 406 5.64 13.64 0.32
CA TYR A 406 4.71 13.56 1.45
C TYR A 406 3.55 14.56 1.35
N TYR A 407 3.71 15.60 0.52
CA TYR A 407 2.68 16.60 0.26
C TYR A 407 2.95 17.31 -1.06
N VAL A 408 1.92 17.47 -1.88
CA VAL A 408 1.94 18.33 -3.07
C VAL A 408 0.68 19.18 -3.07
N GLY A 409 0.85 20.47 -2.88
CA GLY A 409 -0.18 21.49 -3.02
C GLY A 409 0.24 22.56 -4.03
N LYS A 410 -0.64 23.52 -4.25
CA LYS A 410 -0.45 24.67 -5.12
C LYS A 410 0.73 25.52 -4.68
N ASP A 411 0.83 25.76 -3.38
CA ASP A 411 1.80 26.69 -2.80
C ASP A 411 3.00 25.97 -2.18
N TYR A 412 2.87 24.69 -1.83
CA TYR A 412 3.90 23.95 -1.10
C TYR A 412 4.11 22.54 -1.64
N VAL A 413 5.37 22.09 -1.64
CA VAL A 413 5.74 20.68 -1.83
C VAL A 413 6.58 20.25 -0.64
N VAL A 414 6.27 19.10 -0.05
CA VAL A 414 7.12 18.47 0.97
C VAL A 414 7.66 17.16 0.40
N ALA A 415 8.98 17.10 0.27
CA ALA A 415 9.65 15.95 -0.33
C ALA A 415 11.01 15.70 0.33
N SER A 416 11.43 14.44 0.36
CA SER A 416 12.78 14.03 0.72
C SER A 416 13.60 13.77 -0.53
N ALA A 417 14.86 14.21 -0.52
CA ALA A 417 15.81 14.01 -1.62
C ALA A 417 17.15 13.49 -1.09
N GLY A 418 17.79 12.58 -1.82
CA GLY A 418 19.04 11.93 -1.43
C GLY A 418 19.03 10.42 -1.69
N THR A 419 19.58 9.66 -0.75
CA THR A 419 19.62 8.19 -0.76
C THR A 419 18.96 7.63 0.50
N TYR A 420 18.79 6.31 0.56
CA TYR A 420 18.31 5.61 1.75
C TYR A 420 19.18 5.90 3.00
N GLU A 421 20.49 6.04 2.82
CA GLU A 421 21.44 6.28 3.91
C GLU A 421 21.59 7.76 4.27
N ASN A 422 21.18 8.67 3.38
CA ASN A 422 21.30 10.09 3.61
C ASN A 422 20.31 10.87 2.75
N PHE A 423 19.24 11.36 3.38
CA PHE A 423 18.25 12.21 2.74
C PHE A 423 18.08 13.53 3.49
N THR A 424 17.65 14.54 2.75
CA THR A 424 17.18 15.81 3.31
C THR A 424 15.70 15.95 3.02
N LEU A 425 14.90 16.12 4.07
CA LEU A 425 13.48 16.45 3.98
C LEU A 425 13.33 17.97 3.90
N VAL A 426 12.66 18.46 2.85
CA VAL A 426 12.47 19.88 2.61
C VAL A 426 11.01 20.22 2.40
N THR A 427 10.66 21.46 2.75
CA THR A 427 9.45 22.12 2.26
C THR A 427 9.86 23.15 1.22
N TYR A 428 9.30 23.07 0.03
CA TYR A 428 9.46 24.04 -1.02
C TYR A 428 8.23 24.95 -1.09
N ASP A 429 8.43 26.25 -0.94
CA ASP A 429 7.42 27.28 -1.16
C ASP A 429 7.49 27.72 -2.63
N SER A 430 6.45 27.40 -3.40
CA SER A 430 6.35 27.66 -4.84
C SER A 430 6.30 29.15 -5.16
N ALA A 431 5.67 29.96 -4.31
CA ALA A 431 5.54 31.39 -4.51
C ALA A 431 6.87 32.11 -4.24
N ALA A 432 7.54 31.75 -3.15
CA ALA A 432 8.85 32.30 -2.78
C ALA A 432 10.02 31.66 -3.56
N LYS A 433 9.77 30.54 -4.26
CA LYS A 433 10.77 29.69 -4.92
C LYS A 433 11.91 29.31 -3.97
N LYS A 434 11.55 28.91 -2.75
CA LYS A 434 12.49 28.70 -1.66
C LYS A 434 12.26 27.34 -1.00
N ALA A 435 13.31 26.53 -0.96
CA ALA A 435 13.36 25.33 -0.14
C ALA A 435 13.81 25.66 1.28
N THR A 436 13.15 25.06 2.27
CA THR A 436 13.52 25.10 3.69
C THR A 436 13.75 23.68 4.16
N THR A 437 14.94 23.41 4.70
CA THR A 437 15.25 22.11 5.31
C THR A 437 14.43 21.93 6.57
N ILE A 438 13.68 20.84 6.64
CA ILE A 438 12.99 20.39 7.85
C ILE A 438 13.97 19.57 8.69
N LEU A 439 14.56 18.54 8.10
CA LEU A 439 15.55 17.68 8.74
C LEU A 439 16.45 16.99 7.71
N THR A 440 17.57 16.48 8.19
CA THR A 440 18.44 15.54 7.48
C THR A 440 18.47 14.25 8.29
N GLY A 441 18.46 13.11 7.62
CA GLY A 441 18.47 11.81 8.28
C GLY A 441 18.77 10.66 7.34
N ASP A 442 18.70 9.46 7.88
CA ASP A 442 18.82 8.19 7.17
C ASP A 442 17.56 7.35 7.40
N ALA A 443 17.17 6.54 6.43
CA ALA A 443 15.94 5.74 6.51
C ALA A 443 16.07 4.55 7.48
N GLN A 444 17.29 4.20 7.93
CA GLN A 444 17.46 3.20 8.97
C GLN A 444 17.03 3.74 10.34
N SER A 445 17.25 5.02 10.59
CA SER A 445 17.00 5.69 11.87
C SER A 445 15.78 6.59 11.85
N THR A 446 15.34 7.07 10.68
CA THR A 446 14.27 8.04 10.55
C THR A 446 13.15 7.51 9.66
N GLN A 447 11.95 7.34 10.20
CA GLN A 447 10.76 6.97 9.43
C GLN A 447 9.79 8.14 9.39
N ILE A 448 9.62 8.76 8.22
CA ILE A 448 8.64 9.84 8.04
C ILE A 448 7.26 9.23 7.85
N PHE A 449 6.30 9.60 8.70
CA PHE A 449 4.93 9.11 8.58
C PHE A 449 4.13 9.95 7.60
N GLY A 450 4.29 11.28 7.67
CA GLY A 450 3.62 12.20 6.76
C GLY A 450 3.45 13.60 7.33
N VAL A 451 2.60 14.37 6.66
CA VAL A 451 2.38 15.79 6.96
C VAL A 451 1.05 15.98 7.67
N GLY A 452 1.10 16.70 8.79
CA GLY A 452 -0.09 17.22 9.47
C GLY A 452 -0.41 18.64 9.04
N HIS A 453 -1.70 18.97 9.03
CA HIS A 453 -2.23 20.21 8.46
C HIS A 453 -2.80 21.14 9.53
N GLN A 454 -2.88 22.45 9.22
CA GLN A 454 -3.53 23.48 10.03
C GLN A 454 -4.68 24.14 9.29
#